data_AF-X1CFZ4-F1
#
_entry.id   AF-X1CFZ4-F1
#
_cell.length_a   1.000
_cell.length_b   1.000
_cell.length_c   1.000
_cell.angle_alpha   90.00
_cell.angle_beta   90.00
_cell.angle_gamma   90.00
#
_symmetry.space_group_name_H-M   'P 1'
#
loop_
_entity.id
_entity.type
_entity.pdbx_description
1 polymer ?
#
loop_
_entity_poly.entity_id
_entity_poly.type
_entity_poly.pdbx_seq_one_letter_code
_entity_poly.pdbx_strand_id
1 'polypeptide(L)'
;MELQKKGEQFVVLGDGTLGILPQNWLQKNKFALNLGTGQGRDADTLRFSRGQTGLLDLLLNSGAKVSVDEHYRQIRDCLQNFQGIRSVDVPPGFKGSLRPYQKKGLDWLLFLHEFGFGGCLADDMGLGKTIQILALLKY
;
A
#
# COMPACT_ATOMS: atom_id res chain seq x y z
N MET A 1 -19.80 10.32 6.68
CA MET A 1 -20.68 9.27 6.11
C MET A 1 -20.31 7.96 6.77
N GLU A 2 -21.05 7.55 7.80
CA GLU A 2 -20.79 6.31 8.52
C GLU A 2 -21.36 5.14 7.73
N LEU A 3 -20.50 4.36 7.08
CA LEU A 3 -20.88 3.04 6.59
C LEU A 3 -20.80 2.08 7.77
N GLN A 4 -21.92 1.96 8.49
CA GLN A 4 -22.11 0.93 9.50
C GLN A 4 -22.05 -0.46 8.86
N LYS A 5 -21.36 -1.35 9.58
CA LYS A 5 -21.10 -2.74 9.22
C LYS A 5 -22.39 -3.55 9.09
N LYS A 6 -22.28 -4.58 8.23
CA LYS A 6 -23.13 -5.78 8.02
C LYS A 6 -24.30 -5.61 7.04
N GLY A 7 -24.09 -6.09 5.82
CA GLY A 7 -25.11 -6.79 5.03
C GLY A 7 -26.24 -5.96 4.42
N GLU A 8 -26.31 -4.65 4.65
CA GLU A 8 -27.43 -3.85 4.18
C GLU A 8 -27.24 -3.30 2.76
N GLN A 9 -28.28 -3.49 1.94
CA GLN A 9 -28.37 -3.13 0.51
C GLN A 9 -28.62 -1.63 0.29
N PHE A 10 -28.30 -0.76 1.26
CA PHE A 10 -28.71 0.63 1.27
C PHE A 10 -27.52 1.57 1.53
N VAL A 11 -27.50 2.70 0.82
CA VAL A 11 -26.56 3.80 1.04
C VAL A 11 -27.34 5.10 1.22
N VAL A 12 -26.91 5.95 2.15
CA VAL A 12 -27.52 7.28 2.32
C VAL A 12 -27.01 8.18 1.19
N LEU A 13 -27.90 8.79 0.43
CA LEU A 13 -27.59 9.73 -0.65
C LEU A 13 -27.28 11.12 -0.08
N GLY A 14 -26.67 12.00 -0.88
CA GLY A 14 -26.24 13.34 -0.46
C GLY A 14 -27.37 14.27 0.01
N ASP A 15 -28.63 13.90 -0.26
CA ASP A 15 -29.85 14.56 0.20
C ASP A 15 -30.42 13.98 1.51
N GLY A 16 -29.72 13.02 2.12
CA GLY A 16 -30.15 12.33 3.34
C GLY A 16 -31.15 11.19 3.10
N THR A 17 -31.52 10.88 1.86
CA THR A 17 -32.42 9.77 1.54
C THR A 17 -31.68 8.43 1.48
N LEU A 18 -32.38 7.33 1.71
CA LEU A 18 -31.80 5.98 1.60
C LEU A 18 -32.00 5.43 0.19
N GLY A 19 -30.90 5.23 -0.54
CA GLY A 19 -30.88 4.60 -1.86
C GLY A 19 -30.57 3.12 -1.78
N ILE A 20 -31.35 2.28 -2.48
CA ILE A 20 -31.07 0.85 -2.64
C ILE A 20 -29.95 0.68 -3.66
N LEU A 21 -28.88 -0.02 -3.29
CA LEU A 21 -27.85 -0.45 -4.23
C LEU A 21 -28.38 -1.62 -5.07
N PRO A 22 -28.51 -1.50 -6.40
CA PRO A 22 -28.98 -2.59 -7.24
C PRO A 22 -28.06 -3.80 -7.12
N GLN A 23 -28.62 -5.00 -6.95
CA GLN A 23 -27.81 -6.22 -6.80
C GLN A 23 -26.83 -6.45 -7.95
N ASN A 24 -27.18 -6.03 -9.16
CA ASN A 24 -26.31 -6.14 -10.34
C ASN A 24 -25.10 -5.21 -10.25
N TRP A 25 -25.27 -4.03 -9.66
CA TRP A 25 -24.18 -3.07 -9.41
C TRP A 25 -23.29 -3.57 -8.27
N LEU A 26 -23.89 -4.09 -7.20
CA LEU A 26 -23.18 -4.79 -6.12
C LEU A 26 -22.39 -5.99 -6.66
N GLN A 27 -22.94 -6.84 -7.52
CA GLN A 27 -22.19 -7.98 -8.06
C GLN A 27 -21.01 -7.55 -8.94
N LYS A 28 -21.17 -6.48 -9.74
CA LYS A 28 -20.08 -5.92 -10.55
C LYS A 28 -19.01 -5.20 -9.72
N ASN A 29 -19.41 -4.52 -8.63
CA ASN A 29 -18.53 -3.61 -7.87
C ASN A 29 -18.23 -4.08 -6.44
N LYS A 30 -18.72 -5.26 -6.03
CA LYS A 30 -18.46 -5.91 -4.72
C LYS A 30 -16.97 -6.00 -4.42
N PHE A 31 -16.18 -6.23 -5.47
CA PHE A 31 -14.73 -6.30 -5.35
C PHE A 31 -14.14 -4.94 -5.01
N ALA A 32 -14.46 -3.88 -5.75
CA ALA A 32 -14.00 -2.53 -5.46
C ALA A 32 -14.49 -2.01 -4.08
N LEU A 33 -15.73 -2.31 -3.69
CA LEU A 33 -16.35 -1.88 -2.42
C LEU A 33 -15.78 -2.60 -1.18
N ASN A 34 -15.36 -3.86 -1.31
CA ASN A 34 -14.70 -4.59 -0.22
C ASN A 34 -13.22 -4.22 -0.07
N LEU A 35 -12.64 -3.56 -1.08
CA LEU A 35 -11.21 -3.31 -1.15
C LEU A 35 -10.86 -1.87 -0.79
N GLY A 36 -11.66 -0.90 -1.22
CA GLY A 36 -11.55 0.47 -0.74
C GLY A 36 -12.29 0.65 0.59
N THR A 37 -11.61 1.09 1.65
CA THR A 37 -12.34 1.63 2.80
C THR A 37 -12.86 3.01 2.38
N GLY A 38 -14.17 3.10 2.15
CA GLY A 38 -14.88 4.38 2.01
C GLY A 38 -14.84 5.14 3.33
N GLN A 39 -13.68 5.71 3.66
CA GLN A 39 -13.44 6.53 4.86
C GLN A 39 -12.69 7.81 4.49
N GLY A 40 -12.89 8.31 3.27
CA GLY A 40 -12.57 9.69 2.97
C GLY A 40 -13.51 10.63 3.75
N ARG A 41 -13.01 11.80 4.15
CA ARG A 41 -13.83 12.83 4.80
C ARG A 41 -14.96 13.35 3.88
N ASP A 42 -14.82 13.14 2.57
CA ASP A 42 -15.75 13.55 1.52
C ASP A 42 -16.35 12.34 0.78
N ALA A 43 -17.65 12.45 0.44
CA ALA A 43 -18.44 11.40 -0.21
C ALA A 43 -17.90 10.94 -1.58
N ASP A 44 -16.97 11.69 -2.18
CA ASP A 44 -16.40 11.44 -3.51
C ASP A 44 -14.98 10.84 -3.47
N THR A 45 -14.51 10.42 -2.28
CA THR A 45 -13.14 9.92 -2.12
C THR A 45 -13.10 8.48 -1.60
N LEU A 46 -12.38 7.62 -2.34
CA LEU A 46 -12.13 6.23 -1.97
C LEU A 46 -10.67 6.04 -1.57
N ARG A 47 -10.45 5.32 -0.47
CA ARG A 47 -9.10 5.01 0.03
C ARG A 47 -8.80 3.54 -0.19
N PHE A 48 -7.67 3.24 -0.80
CA PHE A 48 -7.16 1.89 -0.99
C PHE A 48 -5.94 1.62 -0.10
N SER A 49 -5.74 0.36 0.24
CA SER A 49 -4.49 -0.09 0.87
C SER A 49 -3.37 -0.19 -0.17
N ARG A 50 -2.12 0.04 0.25
CA ARG A 50 -0.93 -0.05 -0.63
C ARG A 50 -0.79 -1.42 -1.30
N GLY A 51 -1.18 -2.50 -0.60
CA GLY A 51 -1.17 -3.86 -1.14
C GLY A 51 -2.17 -4.10 -2.28
N GLN A 52 -3.13 -3.19 -2.49
CA GLN A 52 -4.14 -3.28 -3.54
C GLN A 52 -3.75 -2.47 -4.78
N THR A 53 -2.56 -1.87 -4.84
CA THR A 53 -2.12 -1.02 -5.96
C THR A 53 -2.24 -1.72 -7.32
N GLY A 54 -1.84 -3.00 -7.40
CA GLY A 54 -1.94 -3.76 -8.65
C GLY A 54 -3.37 -3.95 -9.12
N LEU A 55 -4.31 -4.13 -8.19
CA LEU A 55 -5.73 -4.17 -8.56
C LEU A 55 -6.26 -2.79 -8.94
N LEU A 56 -5.90 -1.75 -8.19
CA LEU A 56 -6.31 -0.40 -8.50
C LEU A 56 -5.87 -0.03 -9.92
N ASP A 57 -4.66 -0.41 -10.34
CA ASP A 57 -4.21 -0.24 -11.73
C ASP A 57 -5.12 -0.94 -12.76
N LEU A 58 -5.54 -2.18 -12.51
CA LEU A 58 -6.51 -2.87 -13.38
C LEU A 58 -7.85 -2.12 -13.49
N LEU A 59 -8.34 -1.57 -12.37
CA LEU A 59 -9.58 -0.80 -12.35
C LEU A 59 -9.44 0.53 -13.12
N LEU A 60 -8.31 1.23 -12.97
CA LEU A 60 -8.06 2.47 -13.71
C LEU A 60 -7.96 2.22 -15.22
N ASN A 61 -7.29 1.13 -15.60
CA ASN A 61 -7.16 0.72 -17.00
C ASN A 61 -8.50 0.31 -17.65
N SER A 62 -9.56 0.09 -16.86
CA SER A 62 -10.91 -0.22 -17.38
C SER A 62 -11.69 1.01 -17.88
N GLY A 63 -11.09 2.20 -17.82
CA GLY A 63 -11.65 3.44 -18.37
C GLY A 63 -12.33 4.35 -17.33
N ALA A 64 -12.10 4.11 -16.04
CA ALA A 64 -12.58 4.98 -14.98
C ALA A 64 -11.84 6.33 -15.01
N LYS A 65 -12.55 7.44 -15.19
CA LYS A 65 -11.99 8.79 -15.02
C LYS A 65 -11.96 9.14 -13.54
N VAL A 66 -10.82 8.92 -12.90
CA VAL A 66 -10.62 9.26 -11.48
C VAL A 66 -9.33 10.02 -11.28
N SER A 67 -9.32 10.90 -10.28
CA SER A 67 -8.11 11.56 -9.81
C SER A 67 -7.40 10.63 -8.82
N VAL A 68 -6.12 10.37 -9.05
CA VAL A 68 -5.27 9.58 -8.16
C VAL A 68 -4.28 10.48 -7.42
N ASP A 69 -3.93 10.09 -6.20
CA ASP A 69 -2.89 10.77 -5.43
C ASP A 69 -1.47 10.47 -5.97
N GLU A 70 -0.51 11.28 -5.53
CA GLU A 70 0.89 11.15 -5.94
C GLU A 70 1.53 9.85 -5.43
N HIS A 71 1.10 9.38 -4.26
CA HIS A 71 1.62 8.16 -3.64
C HIS A 71 1.31 6.92 -4.50
N TYR A 72 0.10 6.85 -5.05
CA TYR A 72 -0.31 5.82 -5.98
C TYR A 72 0.54 5.85 -7.27
N ARG A 73 0.79 7.03 -7.83
CA ARG A 73 1.64 7.17 -9.04
C ARG A 73 3.05 6.64 -8.78
N GLN A 74 3.64 7.02 -7.65
CA GLN A 74 4.98 6.57 -7.27
C GLN A 74 5.07 5.04 -7.12
N ILE A 75 4.11 4.41 -6.41
CA ILE A 75 4.10 2.94 -6.28
C ILE A 75 3.87 2.29 -7.65
N ARG A 76 2.94 2.81 -8.46
CA ARG A 76 2.65 2.28 -9.80
C ARG A 76 3.90 2.31 -10.69
N ASP A 77 4.57 3.44 -10.75
CA ASP A 77 5.78 3.62 -11.56
C ASP A 77 6.92 2.72 -11.07
N CYS A 78 7.07 2.56 -9.76
CA CYS A 78 8.01 1.60 -9.19
C CYS A 78 7.67 0.17 -9.61
N LEU A 79 6.43 -0.27 -9.48
CA LEU A 79 6.02 -1.63 -9.82
C LEU A 79 6.21 -1.92 -11.31
N GLN A 80 5.93 -0.95 -12.18
CA GLN A 80 6.12 -1.08 -13.63
C GLN A 80 7.60 -1.08 -14.03
N ASN A 81 8.44 -0.33 -13.33
CA ASN A 81 9.88 -0.19 -13.62
C ASN A 81 10.77 -0.94 -12.61
N PHE A 82 10.24 -1.95 -11.93
CA PHE A 82 10.99 -2.68 -10.92
C PHE A 82 12.08 -3.54 -11.59
N GLN A 83 13.33 -3.13 -11.44
CA GLN A 83 14.50 -3.84 -11.97
C GLN A 83 15.27 -4.62 -10.89
N GLY A 84 14.72 -4.69 -9.68
CA GLY A 84 15.37 -5.29 -8.51
C GLY A 84 15.68 -4.26 -7.43
N ILE A 85 16.18 -4.78 -6.31
CA ILE A 85 16.54 -3.98 -5.13
C ILE A 85 17.90 -3.34 -5.39
N ARG A 86 17.95 -2.01 -5.25
CA ARG A 86 19.20 -1.24 -5.41
C ARG A 86 20.07 -1.42 -4.18
N SER A 87 21.38 -1.55 -4.40
CA SER A 87 22.32 -1.50 -3.28
C SER A 87 22.56 -0.05 -2.89
N VAL A 88 22.49 0.23 -1.59
CA VAL A 88 22.67 1.56 -1.00
C VAL A 88 23.93 1.62 -0.14
N ASP A 89 24.55 2.77 0.09
CA ASP A 89 25.74 2.84 0.94
C ASP A 89 25.37 2.92 2.43
N VAL A 90 26.04 2.13 3.28
CA VAL A 90 25.80 2.16 4.75
C VAL A 90 25.98 3.59 5.27
N PRO A 91 25.05 4.12 6.08
CA PRO A 91 25.04 5.53 6.43
C PRO A 91 26.26 5.86 7.29
N PRO A 92 26.90 7.02 7.10
CA PRO A 92 28.17 7.35 7.76
C PRO A 92 28.06 7.42 9.29
N GLY A 93 26.85 7.63 9.84
CA GLY A 93 26.59 7.64 11.28
C GLY A 93 26.49 6.25 11.93
N PHE A 94 26.56 5.16 11.14
CA PHE A 94 26.47 3.80 11.66
C PHE A 94 27.83 3.31 12.17
N LYS A 95 27.87 2.90 13.45
CA LYS A 95 29.07 2.33 14.08
C LYS A 95 29.03 0.81 14.03
N GLY A 96 29.66 0.24 13.02
CA GLY A 96 29.79 -1.20 12.83
C GLY A 96 30.06 -1.56 11.37
N SER A 97 30.32 -2.83 11.11
CA SER A 97 30.49 -3.37 9.76
C SER A 97 29.39 -4.39 9.47
N LEU A 98 28.65 -4.20 8.38
CA LEU A 98 27.69 -5.18 7.90
C LEU A 98 28.41 -6.25 7.07
N ARG A 99 28.06 -7.52 7.29
CA ARG A 99 28.45 -8.61 6.38
C ARG A 99 27.67 -8.47 5.06
N PRO A 100 28.15 -9.05 3.94
CA PRO A 100 27.50 -8.89 2.64
C PRO A 100 26.01 -9.28 2.63
N TYR A 101 25.61 -10.32 3.35
CA TYR A 101 24.20 -10.71 3.46
C TYR A 101 23.37 -9.74 4.30
N GLN A 102 23.94 -9.16 5.36
CA GLN A 102 23.29 -8.14 6.19
C GLN A 102 23.10 -6.85 5.41
N LYS A 103 24.05 -6.52 4.53
CA LYS A 103 23.95 -5.39 3.61
C LYS A 103 22.79 -5.57 2.63
N LYS A 104 22.61 -6.77 2.07
CA LYS A 104 21.45 -7.11 1.24
C LYS A 104 20.13 -7.00 2.02
N GLY A 105 20.12 -7.42 3.29
CA GLY A 105 18.96 -7.25 4.17
C GLY A 105 18.63 -5.77 4.39
N LEU A 106 19.64 -4.93 4.61
CA LEU A 106 19.47 -3.47 4.69
C LEU A 106 18.94 -2.87 3.37
N ASP A 107 19.48 -3.28 2.22
CA ASP A 107 19.01 -2.84 0.89
C ASP A 107 17.51 -3.15 0.73
N TRP A 108 17.09 -4.36 1.13
CA TRP A 108 15.68 -4.77 1.10
C TRP A 108 14.80 -3.96 2.06
N LEU A 109 15.26 -3.70 3.28
CA LEU A 109 14.52 -2.91 4.26
C LEU A 109 14.30 -1.47 3.78
N LEU A 110 15.31 -0.85 3.16
CA LEU A 110 15.20 0.50 2.61
C LEU A 110 14.25 0.53 1.41
N PHE A 111 14.31 -0.47 0.55
CA PHE A 111 13.32 -0.65 -0.51
C PHE A 111 11.89 -0.67 0.08
N LEU A 112 11.63 -1.49 1.11
CA LEU A 112 10.31 -1.52 1.75
C LEU A 112 9.92 -0.16 2.34
N HIS A 113 10.85 0.54 2.96
CA HIS A 113 10.62 1.86 3.55
C HIS A 113 10.27 2.91 2.48
N GLU A 114 11.03 2.99 1.40
CA GLU A 114 10.82 3.92 0.28
C GLU A 114 9.43 3.75 -0.36
N PHE A 115 8.99 2.50 -0.55
CA PHE A 115 7.68 2.22 -1.13
C PHE A 115 6.55 2.12 -0.10
N GLY A 116 6.88 2.34 1.18
CA GLY A 116 5.91 2.31 2.27
C GLY A 116 5.27 0.94 2.47
N PHE A 117 5.97 -0.13 2.13
CA PHE A 117 5.54 -1.49 2.37
C PHE A 117 5.91 -1.95 3.79
N GLY A 118 5.10 -2.86 4.32
CA GLY A 118 5.48 -3.62 5.50
C GLY A 118 6.33 -4.83 5.09
N GLY A 119 7.19 -5.31 5.99
CA GLY A 119 7.92 -6.55 5.80
C GLY A 119 8.32 -7.19 7.13
N CYS A 120 8.49 -8.50 7.11
CA CYS A 120 9.02 -9.26 8.23
C CYS A 120 10.44 -9.72 7.89
N LEU A 121 11.44 -9.23 8.63
CA LEU A 121 12.82 -9.69 8.49
C LEU A 121 12.96 -11.04 9.20
N ALA A 122 12.68 -12.11 8.47
CA ALA A 122 12.61 -13.48 8.99
C ALA A 122 13.91 -14.28 8.77
N ASP A 123 15.06 -13.61 8.81
CA ASP A 123 16.38 -14.27 8.78
C ASP A 123 16.52 -15.27 9.95
N ASP A 124 17.36 -16.29 9.79
CA ASP A 124 17.68 -17.23 10.87
C ASP A 124 18.20 -16.53 12.14
N MET A 125 18.04 -17.23 13.27
CA MET A 125 18.60 -16.77 14.55
C MET A 125 20.13 -16.66 14.46
N GLY A 126 20.70 -15.61 15.07
CA GLY A 126 22.13 -15.36 15.05
C GLY A 126 22.68 -14.63 13.82
N LEU A 127 21.89 -14.44 12.75
CA LEU A 127 22.34 -13.71 11.55
C LEU A 127 22.48 -12.18 11.76
N GLY A 128 22.10 -11.67 12.93
CA GLY A 128 22.25 -10.25 13.27
C GLY A 128 21.18 -9.36 12.65
N LYS A 129 19.90 -9.68 12.85
CA LYS A 129 18.79 -8.80 12.45
C LYS A 129 18.87 -7.43 13.12
N THR A 130 19.26 -7.39 14.40
CA THR A 130 19.39 -6.14 15.17
C THR A 130 20.36 -5.16 14.52
N ILE A 131 21.52 -5.62 14.04
CA ILE A 131 22.50 -4.73 13.41
C ILE A 131 21.99 -4.17 12.08
N GLN A 132 21.19 -4.93 11.33
CA GLN A 132 20.51 -4.46 10.12
C GLN A 132 19.49 -3.34 10.43
N ILE A 133 18.68 -3.53 11.48
CA ILE A 133 17.72 -2.50 11.92
C ILE A 133 18.43 -1.26 12.45
N LEU A 134 19.52 -1.41 13.21
CA LEU A 134 20.31 -0.26 13.69
C LEU A 134 20.93 0.52 12.52
N ALA A 135 21.37 -0.15 11.46
CA ALA A 135 21.84 0.53 10.26
C ALA A 135 20.70 1.25 9.52
N LEU A 136 19.52 0.65 9.44
CA LEU A 136 18.33 1.27 8.85
C LEU A 136 17.95 2.57 9.58
N LEU A 137 17.95 2.57 10.92
CA LEU A 137 17.62 3.74 11.75
C LEU A 137 18.66 4.88 11.69
N LYS A 138 19.76 4.69 10.94
CA LYS A 138 20.80 5.70 10.74
C LYS A 138 20.73 6.39 9.37
N TYR A 139 19.79 6.00 8.51
CA TYR A 139 19.36 6.82 7.37
C TYR A 139 18.37 7.89 7.83
#